data_AF-A0A2R6XXA8-F1
#
_entry.id   AF-A0A2R6XXA8-F1
#
_cell.length_a   1.000
_cell.length_b   1.000
_cell.length_c   1.000
_cell.angle_alpha   90.00
_cell.angle_beta   90.00
_cell.angle_gamma   90.00
#
_symmetry.space_group_name_H-M   'P 1'
#
loop_
_entity.id
_entity.type
_entity.pdbx_description
1 polymer ?
#
loop_
_entity_poly.entity_id
_entity_poly.type
_entity_poly.pdbx_seq_one_letter_code
_entity_poly.pdbx_strand_id
1 'polypeptide(L)'
;MKALVQGLGDVAIVNTYYVGLLLNSEDPAERAVGERIGVFFPDQETTGTHMNISGIGIVKGAPHPHNAIKFIQYLTSVPAQEKLSALNYEYPVNLDAVWAKELEAWGTFKSQSIDFADLGRYNQEAVKIFTEVGWK
;
A
#
# COMPACT_ATOMS: atom_id res chain seq x y z
N MET A 1 6.23 -9.09 -10.72
CA MET A 1 7.66 -8.95 -10.31
C MET A 1 8.52 -10.11 -10.79
N LYS A 2 8.20 -11.38 -10.51
CA LYS A 2 8.94 -12.54 -11.08
C LYS A 2 9.10 -12.45 -12.62
N ALA A 3 8.04 -12.06 -13.33
CA ALA A 3 8.06 -11.80 -14.77
C ALA A 3 9.06 -10.71 -15.21
N LEU A 4 9.25 -9.65 -14.41
CA LEU A 4 10.22 -8.58 -14.69
C LEU A 4 11.65 -9.11 -14.59
N VAL A 5 11.92 -9.88 -13.53
CA VAL A 5 13.22 -10.52 -13.27
C VAL A 5 13.58 -11.54 -14.37
N GLN A 6 12.57 -12.13 -15.02
CA GLN A 6 12.70 -13.04 -16.17
C GLN A 6 12.79 -12.31 -17.52
N GLY A 7 12.70 -10.98 -17.56
CA GLY A 7 12.78 -10.19 -18.78
C GLY A 7 11.52 -10.22 -19.65
N LEU A 8 10.37 -10.63 -19.11
CA LEU A 8 9.08 -10.59 -19.83
C LEU A 8 8.47 -9.17 -19.87
N GLY A 9 9.03 -8.24 -19.11
CA GLY A 9 8.70 -6.82 -19.12
C GLY A 9 9.69 -6.05 -18.26
N ASP A 10 9.78 -4.74 -18.48
CA ASP A 10 10.78 -3.90 -17.79
C ASP A 10 10.22 -3.20 -16.55
N VAL A 11 8.92 -2.88 -16.56
CA VAL A 11 8.23 -2.13 -15.49
C VAL A 11 6.85 -2.73 -15.24
N ALA A 12 6.36 -2.65 -14.00
CA ALA A 12 4.99 -2.98 -13.64
C ALA A 12 4.46 -2.00 -12.58
N ILE A 13 3.15 -1.84 -12.52
CA ILE A 13 2.45 -1.13 -11.45
C ILE A 13 2.06 -2.16 -10.38
N VAL A 14 2.57 -1.99 -9.17
CA VAL A 14 2.30 -2.86 -8.02
C VAL A 14 2.20 -2.02 -6.75
N ASN A 15 1.52 -2.55 -5.74
CA ASN A 15 1.59 -1.96 -4.40
C ASN A 15 2.99 -2.19 -3.81
N THR A 16 3.54 -1.18 -3.14
CA THR A 16 4.90 -1.19 -2.58
C THR A 16 5.11 -2.33 -1.58
N TYR A 17 4.11 -2.64 -0.76
CA TYR A 17 4.21 -3.68 0.26
C TYR A 17 4.55 -5.07 -0.29
N TYR A 18 4.20 -5.37 -1.55
CA TYR A 18 4.60 -6.64 -2.18
C TYR A 18 6.12 -6.72 -2.36
N VAL A 19 6.80 -5.60 -2.60
CA VAL A 19 8.27 -5.57 -2.68
C VAL A 19 8.86 -5.83 -1.29
N GLY A 20 8.30 -5.20 -0.25
CA GLY A 20 8.71 -5.42 1.14
C GLY A 20 8.55 -6.89 1.58
N LEU A 21 7.42 -7.51 1.22
CA LEU A 21 7.18 -8.94 1.44
C LEU A 21 8.18 -9.83 0.71
N LEU A 22 8.53 -9.52 -0.54
CA LEU A 22 9.53 -10.29 -1.28
C LEU A 22 10.90 -10.19 -0.63
N LEU A 23 11.34 -8.99 -0.25
CA LEU A 23 12.64 -8.75 0.39
C LEU A 23 12.78 -9.51 1.72
N ASN A 24 11.66 -9.75 2.41
CA ASN A 24 11.62 -10.41 3.72
C ASN A 24 11.01 -11.82 3.69
N SER A 25 10.77 -12.39 2.50
CA SER A 25 10.21 -13.74 2.37
C SER A 25 11.15 -14.78 2.99
N GLU A 26 10.60 -15.84 3.60
CA GLU A 26 11.40 -16.98 4.07
C GLU A 26 11.99 -17.78 2.89
N ASP A 27 11.36 -17.73 1.72
CA ASP A 27 11.84 -18.37 0.50
C ASP A 27 12.99 -17.56 -0.14
N PRO A 28 14.22 -18.11 -0.22
CA PRO A 28 15.34 -17.44 -0.87
C PRO A 28 15.09 -17.06 -2.33
N ALA A 29 14.28 -17.85 -3.06
CA ALA A 29 13.96 -17.56 -4.46
C ALA A 29 13.10 -16.29 -4.60
N GLU A 30 12.26 -16.00 -3.59
CA GLU A 30 11.45 -14.78 -3.57
C GLU A 30 12.26 -13.55 -3.16
N ARG A 31 13.16 -13.70 -2.18
CA ARG A 31 14.10 -12.64 -1.81
C ARG A 31 14.97 -12.21 -2.99
N ALA A 32 15.50 -13.18 -3.74
CA ALA A 32 16.29 -12.91 -4.95
C ALA A 32 15.50 -12.13 -6.03
N VAL A 33 14.16 -12.24 -6.05
CA VAL A 33 13.30 -11.43 -6.92
C VAL A 33 13.22 -10.01 -6.37
N GLY A 34 12.94 -9.84 -5.07
CA GLY A 34 12.85 -8.53 -4.43
C GLY A 34 14.14 -7.71 -4.58
N GLU A 35 15.30 -8.33 -4.39
CA GLU A 35 16.63 -7.70 -4.51
C GLU A 35 16.93 -7.18 -5.93
N ARG A 36 16.22 -7.68 -6.95
CA ARG A 36 16.41 -7.31 -8.36
C ARG A 36 15.38 -6.30 -8.86
N ILE A 37 14.48 -5.82 -8.00
CA ILE A 37 13.42 -4.88 -8.35
C ILE A 37 13.66 -3.55 -7.64
N GLY A 38 13.63 -2.47 -8.42
CA GLY A 38 13.61 -1.10 -7.89
C GLY A 38 12.18 -0.60 -7.65
N VAL A 39 12.03 0.30 -6.68
CA VAL A 39 10.79 1.05 -6.44
C VAL A 39 10.93 2.46 -7.01
N PHE A 40 9.93 2.92 -7.74
CA PHE A 40 9.87 4.27 -8.29
C PHE A 40 8.51 4.90 -7.95
N PHE A 41 8.54 6.09 -7.36
CA PHE A 41 7.36 6.87 -7.00
C PHE A 41 7.03 7.86 -8.14
N PRO A 42 5.95 7.66 -8.92
CA PRO A 42 5.63 8.51 -10.07
C PRO A 42 5.10 9.90 -9.65
N ASP A 43 4.92 10.78 -10.64
CA ASP A 43 4.19 12.06 -10.53
C ASP A 43 4.71 13.05 -9.47
N GLN A 44 5.99 12.97 -9.10
CA GLN A 44 6.58 13.79 -8.04
C GLN A 44 6.58 15.29 -8.36
N GLU A 45 6.71 15.65 -9.63
CA GLU A 45 6.67 17.04 -10.10
C GLU A 45 5.24 17.57 -10.36
N THR A 46 4.22 16.70 -10.27
CA THR A 46 2.83 17.04 -10.60
C THR A 46 1.90 16.82 -9.41
N THR A 47 1.13 15.75 -9.40
CA THR A 47 0.08 15.48 -8.40
C THR A 47 0.58 14.65 -7.22
N GLY A 48 1.71 13.95 -7.35
CA GLY A 48 2.21 12.98 -6.39
C GLY A 48 1.72 11.56 -6.67
N THR A 49 2.39 10.59 -6.07
CA THR A 49 2.11 9.14 -6.19
C THR A 49 0.73 8.80 -5.67
N HIS A 50 -0.04 8.03 -6.44
CA HIS A 50 -1.30 7.47 -5.99
C HIS A 50 -1.11 6.60 -4.74
N MET A 51 -1.90 6.89 -3.70
CA MET A 51 -1.94 6.11 -2.45
C MET A 51 -3.32 5.49 -2.30
N ASN A 52 -3.37 4.32 -1.67
CA ASN A 52 -4.60 3.69 -1.22
C ASN A 52 -4.45 3.27 0.25
N ILE A 53 -5.56 2.89 0.89
CA ILE A 53 -5.61 2.67 2.34
C ILE A 53 -6.19 1.30 2.71
N SER A 54 -5.63 0.72 3.76
CA SER A 54 -6.28 -0.31 4.56
C SER A 54 -7.22 0.37 5.56
N GLY A 55 -8.53 0.25 5.32
CA GLY A 55 -9.56 0.92 6.11
C GLY A 55 -10.21 0.04 7.19
N ILE A 56 -10.73 0.67 8.25
CA ILE A 56 -11.56 0.03 9.26
C ILE A 56 -12.81 0.88 9.54
N GLY A 57 -13.93 0.22 9.82
CA GLY A 57 -15.19 0.87 10.18
C GLY A 57 -15.97 0.08 11.22
N ILE A 58 -16.89 0.76 11.92
CA ILE A 58 -17.79 0.12 12.88
C ILE A 58 -19.09 -0.24 12.16
N VAL A 59 -19.43 -1.53 12.17
CA VAL A 59 -20.66 -2.03 11.56
C VAL A 59 -21.88 -1.45 12.28
N LYS A 60 -22.88 -1.00 11.52
CA LYS A 60 -24.16 -0.53 12.06
C LYS A 60 -24.83 -1.66 12.86
N GLY A 61 -25.15 -1.38 14.13
CA GLY A 61 -25.74 -2.37 15.03
C GLY A 61 -24.73 -3.30 15.72
N ALA A 62 -23.43 -2.98 15.69
CA ALA A 62 -22.42 -3.73 16.44
C ALA A 62 -22.82 -3.83 17.94
N PRO A 63 -22.73 -5.02 18.56
CA PRO A 63 -23.18 -5.23 19.94
C PRO A 63 -22.28 -4.51 20.97
N HIS A 64 -21.05 -4.16 20.59
CA HIS A 64 -20.06 -3.53 21.47
C HIS A 64 -19.36 -2.34 20.78
N PRO A 65 -20.08 -1.25 20.45
CA PRO A 65 -19.52 -0.14 19.68
C PRO A 65 -18.37 0.57 20.42
N HIS A 66 -18.44 0.65 21.75
CA HIS A 66 -17.36 1.24 22.55
C HIS A 66 -16.05 0.44 22.48
N ASN A 67 -16.12 -0.89 22.44
CA ASN A 67 -14.93 -1.72 22.28
C ASN A 67 -14.37 -1.62 20.86
N ALA A 68 -15.23 -1.50 19.85
CA ALA A 68 -14.80 -1.25 18.47
C ALA A 68 -14.05 0.09 18.34
N ILE A 69 -14.53 1.15 19.00
CA ILE A 69 -13.82 2.45 19.05
C ILE A 69 -12.43 2.27 19.68
N LYS A 70 -12.33 1.60 20.83
CA LYS A 70 -11.03 1.33 21.49
C LYS A 70 -10.09 0.52 20.60
N PHE A 71 -10.62 -0.42 19.82
CA PHE A 71 -9.81 -1.21 18.90
C PHE A 71 -9.27 -0.34 17.74
N ILE A 72 -10.08 0.54 17.17
CA ILE A 72 -9.63 1.49 16.15
C ILE A 72 -8.54 2.41 16.72
N GLN A 73 -8.76 2.97 17.92
CA GLN A 73 -7.76 3.80 18.61
C GLN A 73 -6.44 3.07 18.84
N TYR A 74 -6.52 1.78 19.22
CA TYR A 74 -5.34 0.93 19.35
C TYR A 74 -4.64 0.75 18.00
N LEU A 75 -5.34 0.39 16.93
CA LEU A 75 -4.74 0.19 15.61
C LEU A 75 -4.07 1.45 15.07
N THR A 76 -4.56 2.64 15.42
CA THR A 76 -3.96 3.93 15.01
C THR A 76 -2.91 4.46 15.98
N SER A 77 -2.63 3.75 17.08
CA SER A 77 -1.58 4.14 18.03
C SER A 77 -0.18 3.93 17.44
N VAL A 78 0.82 4.68 17.92
CA VAL A 78 2.21 4.56 17.49
C VAL A 78 2.73 3.12 17.56
N PRO A 79 2.62 2.40 18.71
CA PRO A 79 3.18 1.05 18.80
C PRO A 79 2.48 0.04 17.88
N ALA A 80 1.19 0.23 17.61
CA ALA A 80 0.46 -0.65 16.71
C ALA A 80 0.83 -0.39 15.25
N GLN A 81 0.94 0.88 14.86
CA GLN A 81 1.33 1.29 13.50
C GLN A 81 2.76 0.88 13.17
N GLU A 82 3.70 1.04 14.10
CA GLU A 82 5.08 0.54 13.94
C GLU A 82 5.10 -0.97 13.74
N LYS A 83 4.37 -1.71 14.59
CA LYS A 83 4.27 -3.17 14.48
C LYS A 83 3.63 -3.61 13.16
N LEU A 84 2.55 -2.95 12.73
CA LEU A 84 1.88 -3.28 11.49
C LEU A 84 2.81 -3.02 10.30
N SER A 85 3.41 -1.82 10.23
CA SER A 85 4.35 -1.44 9.16
C SER A 85 5.52 -2.43 9.05
N ALA A 86 6.07 -2.89 10.18
CA ALA A 86 7.14 -3.89 10.19
C ALA A 86 6.73 -5.29 9.71
N LEU A 87 5.42 -5.63 9.78
CA LEU A 87 4.91 -6.95 9.40
C LEU A 87 4.37 -6.97 7.96
N ASN A 88 3.67 -5.92 7.54
CA ASN A 88 3.01 -5.86 6.24
C ASN A 88 3.72 -4.95 5.24
N TYR A 89 4.71 -4.16 5.66
CA TYR A 89 5.43 -3.20 4.80
C TYR A 89 4.53 -2.14 4.16
N GLU A 90 3.41 -1.80 4.81
CA GLU A 90 2.60 -0.63 4.48
C GLU A 90 3.13 0.62 5.22
N TYR A 91 2.90 1.80 4.62
CA TYR A 91 3.21 3.07 5.27
C TYR A 91 2.24 3.33 6.43
N PRO A 92 2.74 3.66 7.64
CA PRO A 92 1.86 3.95 8.76
C PRO A 92 1.11 5.27 8.54
N VAL A 93 -0.14 5.33 9.00
CA VAL A 93 -0.95 6.56 8.95
C VAL A 93 -0.70 7.48 10.14
N ASN A 94 -0.13 6.95 11.22
CA ASN A 94 0.31 7.75 12.36
C ASN A 94 1.69 8.35 12.04
N LEU A 95 1.77 9.67 12.02
CA LEU A 95 2.97 10.42 11.63
C LEU A 95 4.14 10.27 12.61
N ASP A 96 3.86 9.87 13.85
CA ASP A 96 4.87 9.65 14.88
C ASP A 96 5.41 8.21 14.88
N ALA A 97 4.84 7.31 14.07
CA ALA A 97 5.30 5.92 13.97
C ALA A 97 6.55 5.81 13.11
N VAL A 98 7.56 5.09 13.62
CA VAL A 98 8.76 4.75 12.86
C VAL A 98 8.41 3.82 11.70
N TRP A 99 9.04 4.08 10.56
CA TRP A 99 8.86 3.28 9.34
C TRP A 99 9.67 1.98 9.41
N ALA A 100 9.19 0.93 8.74
CA ALA A 100 10.04 -0.23 8.48
C ALA A 100 11.26 0.17 7.63
N LYS A 101 12.39 -0.54 7.83
CA LYS A 101 13.68 -0.24 7.19
C LYS A 101 13.58 -0.16 5.66
N GLU A 102 12.74 -0.99 5.06
CA GLU A 102 12.49 -1.01 3.61
C GLU A 102 11.89 0.31 3.14
N LEU A 103 10.91 0.83 3.89
CA LEU A 103 10.25 2.09 3.57
C LEU A 103 11.20 3.27 3.73
N GLU A 104 12.04 3.26 4.77
CA GLU A 104 13.11 4.25 4.95
C GLU A 104 14.10 4.23 3.78
N ALA A 105 14.48 3.04 3.32
CA ALA A 105 15.40 2.86 2.20
C ALA A 105 14.84 3.35 0.86
N TRP A 106 13.51 3.28 0.66
CA TRP A 106 12.85 3.86 -0.52
C TRP A 106 12.69 5.38 -0.45
N GLY A 107 12.88 5.96 0.73
CA GLY A 107 12.83 7.40 0.95
C GLY A 107 11.42 7.98 1.00
N THR A 108 11.36 9.30 1.04
CA THR A 108 10.11 10.06 1.06
C THR A 108 9.64 10.39 -0.35
N PHE A 109 8.33 10.57 -0.51
CA PHE A 109 7.70 10.93 -1.77
C PHE A 109 6.51 11.85 -1.53
N LYS A 110 6.17 12.65 -2.54
CA LYS A 110 4.92 13.39 -2.60
C LYS A 110 3.78 12.42 -2.89
N SER A 111 2.81 12.35 -1.98
CA SER A 111 1.58 11.59 -2.19
C SER A 111 0.55 12.42 -2.95
N GLN A 112 -0.30 11.73 -3.72
CA GLN A 112 -1.47 12.31 -4.34
C GLN A 112 -2.46 12.77 -3.27
N SER A 113 -2.97 13.99 -3.39
CA SER A 113 -4.05 14.50 -2.53
C SER A 113 -5.39 14.31 -3.25
N ILE A 114 -6.19 13.35 -2.78
CA ILE A 114 -7.53 13.04 -3.27
C ILE A 114 -8.48 12.75 -2.10
N ASP A 115 -9.78 12.89 -2.34
CA ASP A 115 -10.79 12.29 -1.47
C ASP A 115 -10.89 10.79 -1.78
N PHE A 116 -10.62 9.93 -0.80
CA PHE A 116 -10.75 8.48 -0.99
C PHE A 116 -12.18 8.04 -1.33
N ALA A 117 -13.21 8.83 -0.97
CA ALA A 117 -14.59 8.56 -1.37
C ALA A 117 -14.78 8.65 -2.89
N ASP A 118 -14.00 9.47 -3.58
CA ASP A 118 -14.06 9.59 -5.04
C ASP A 118 -13.61 8.29 -5.72
N LEU A 119 -12.73 7.48 -5.11
CA LEU A 119 -12.36 6.16 -5.64
C LEU A 119 -13.57 5.23 -5.72
N GLY A 120 -14.46 5.28 -4.73
CA GLY A 120 -15.73 4.56 -4.76
C GLY A 120 -16.70 5.15 -5.78
N ARG A 121 -16.81 6.49 -5.83
CA ARG A 121 -17.68 7.21 -6.77
C ARG A 121 -17.36 6.91 -8.23
N TYR A 122 -16.08 6.86 -8.58
CA TYR A 122 -15.61 6.64 -9.96
C TYR A 122 -15.31 5.18 -10.30
N ASN A 123 -15.51 4.25 -9.36
CA ASN A 123 -15.18 2.84 -9.58
C ASN A 123 -15.88 2.25 -10.82
N GLN A 124 -17.19 2.50 -10.98
CA GLN A 124 -17.95 1.97 -12.11
C GLN A 124 -17.46 2.54 -13.45
N GLU A 125 -17.14 3.84 -13.49
CA GLU A 125 -16.63 4.47 -14.70
C GLU A 125 -15.23 3.95 -15.05
N ALA A 126 -14.35 3.75 -14.06
CA ALA A 126 -13.03 3.16 -14.27
C ALA A 126 -13.13 1.74 -14.86
N VAL A 127 -14.02 0.90 -14.32
CA VAL A 127 -14.27 -0.47 -14.83
C VAL A 127 -14.77 -0.45 -16.28
N LYS A 128 -15.66 0.50 -16.61
CA LYS A 128 -16.14 0.70 -17.97
C LYS A 128 -15.00 1.08 -18.92
N ILE A 129 -14.16 2.04 -18.53
CA ILE A 129 -12.97 2.43 -19.32
C ILE A 129 -12.06 1.24 -19.56
N PHE A 130 -11.72 0.46 -18.52
CA PHE A 130 -10.89 -0.74 -18.66
C PHE A 130 -11.47 -1.73 -19.67
N THR A 131 -12.79 -1.93 -19.63
CA THR A 131 -13.51 -2.80 -20.56
C THR A 131 -13.44 -2.26 -21.99
N GLU A 132 -13.70 -0.97 -22.19
CA GLU A 132 -13.71 -0.32 -23.51
C GLU A 132 -12.33 -0.34 -24.19
N VAL A 133 -11.24 -0.21 -23.43
CA VAL A 133 -9.87 -0.30 -23.97
C VAL A 133 -9.33 -1.74 -24.03
N GLY A 134 -10.14 -2.73 -23.64
CA GLY A 134 -9.76 -4.15 -23.69
C GLY A 134 -8.67 -4.56 -22.69
N TRP A 135 -8.55 -3.84 -21.57
CA TRP A 135 -7.68 -4.24 -20.48
C TRP A 135 -8.28 -5.49 -19.82
N LYS A 136 -7.54 -6.61 -19.86
CA LYS A 136 -7.92 -7.92 -19.30
C LYS A 136 -7.40 -8.15 -17.89
#